data_AF-A0AAD7EJY8-F1
#
_entry.id   AF-A0AAD7EJY8-F1
#
_cell.length_a   1.000
_cell.length_b   1.000
_cell.length_c   1.000
_cell.angle_alpha   90.00
_cell.angle_beta   90.00
_cell.angle_gamma   90.00
#
_symmetry.space_group_name_H-M   'P 1'
#
loop_
_entity.id
_entity.type
_entity.pdbx_description
1 polymer ?
#
loop_
_entity_poly.entity_id
_entity_poly.type
_entity_poly.pdbx_seq_one_letter_code
_entity_poly.pdbx_strand_id
1 'polypeptide(L)'
;AIKLIVQQSAGLFIYASTAVKFIQQPDFTPQEQLQIIFTADAAREPGPPTHKLDTLYTQVLQQTPQRNRETIQEIIGSIALLQTQPPALHLARLLALDPGKLRGCLVRLHSVILAPDDNDKGIRLLYPSFFDFL
;
A
#
# COMPACT_ATOMS: atom_id res chain seq x y z
N ALA A 1 0.69 20.37 7.30
CA ALA A 1 0.44 18.96 6.99
C ALA A 1 -1.06 18.60 7.06
N ILE A 2 -1.70 18.63 8.23
CA ILE A 2 -3.09 18.17 8.41
C ILE A 2 -4.09 18.82 7.43
N LYS A 3 -4.07 20.16 7.30
CA LYS A 3 -4.96 20.89 6.37
C LYS A 3 -4.82 20.43 4.90
N LEU A 4 -3.60 20.11 4.47
CA LEU A 4 -3.32 19.62 3.12
C LEU A 4 -3.86 18.20 2.92
N ILE A 5 -3.66 17.29 3.89
CA ILE A 5 -4.24 15.94 3.83
C ILE A 5 -5.76 16.01 3.79
N VAL A 6 -6.39 16.88 4.59
CA VAL A 6 -7.84 17.09 4.58
C VAL A 6 -8.30 17.56 3.19
N GLN A 7 -7.63 18.57 2.63
CA GLN A 7 -7.96 19.07 1.29
C GLN A 7 -7.78 17.99 0.22
N GLN A 8 -6.70 17.22 0.26
CA GLN A 8 -6.46 16.17 -0.74
C GLN A 8 -7.37 14.96 -0.59
N SER A 9 -7.80 14.66 0.64
CA SER A 9 -8.76 13.58 0.86
C SER A 9 -10.08 13.80 0.15
N ALA A 10 -10.45 15.06 -0.15
CA ALA A 10 -11.72 15.40 -0.80
C ALA A 10 -12.95 14.73 -0.12
N GLY A 11 -12.88 14.50 1.20
CA GLY A 11 -13.91 13.81 1.98
C GLY A 11 -13.76 12.29 2.08
N LEU A 12 -12.79 11.68 1.39
CA LEU A 12 -12.52 10.24 1.42
C LEU A 12 -11.67 9.89 2.65
N PHE A 13 -12.30 9.31 3.67
CA PHE A 13 -11.59 8.82 4.86
C PHE A 13 -10.46 7.83 4.51
N ILE A 14 -10.68 6.99 3.49
CA ILE A 14 -9.68 6.03 3.01
C ILE A 14 -8.38 6.75 2.62
N TYR A 15 -8.46 7.89 1.93
CA TYR A 15 -7.29 8.68 1.55
C TYR A 15 -6.51 9.13 2.79
N ALA A 16 -7.21 9.76 3.74
CA ALA A 16 -6.58 10.28 4.95
C ALA A 16 -5.93 9.15 5.78
N SER A 17 -6.62 8.03 5.93
CA SER A 17 -6.12 6.87 6.68
C SER A 17 -4.90 6.21 6.02
N THR A 18 -4.90 6.06 4.69
CA THR A 18 -3.76 5.53 3.92
C THR A 18 -2.57 6.47 3.97
N ALA A 19 -2.80 7.78 3.80
CA ALA A 19 -1.76 8.80 3.88
C ALA A 19 -1.08 8.83 5.26
N VAL A 20 -1.87 8.79 6.34
CA VAL A 20 -1.34 8.75 7.71
C VAL A 20 -0.49 7.50 7.95
N LYS A 21 -0.98 6.31 7.55
CA LYS A 21 -0.20 5.07 7.67
C LYS A 21 1.09 5.14 6.85
N PHE A 22 1.03 5.65 5.63
CA PHE A 22 2.20 5.81 4.78
C PHE A 22 3.27 6.68 5.46
N ILE A 23 2.89 7.83 6.02
CA ILE A 23 3.79 8.77 6.72
C ILE A 23 4.40 8.18 8.02
N GLN A 24 3.87 7.06 8.52
CA GLN A 24 4.39 6.36 9.69
C GLN A 24 5.43 5.29 9.35
N GLN A 25 5.77 5.09 8.06
CA GLN A 25 6.82 4.14 7.68
C GLN A 25 8.20 4.60 8.19
N PRO A 26 8.98 3.70 8.80
CA PRO A 26 10.27 4.06 9.39
C PRO A 26 11.39 4.27 8.35
N ASP A 27 11.16 3.89 7.09
CA ASP A 27 12.18 3.93 6.04
C ASP A 27 12.52 5.36 5.57
N PHE A 28 11.65 6.35 5.85
CA PHE A 28 11.79 7.73 5.41
C PHE A 28 11.38 8.72 6.51
N THR A 29 11.77 9.97 6.38
CA THR A 29 11.25 11.03 7.27
C THR A 29 9.81 11.36 6.89
N PRO A 30 8.94 11.71 7.87
CA PRO A 30 7.58 12.14 7.59
C PRO A 30 7.48 13.28 6.59
N GLN A 31 8.47 14.17 6.55
CA GLN A 31 8.56 15.31 5.64
C GLN A 31 8.77 14.87 4.19
N GLU A 32 9.68 13.92 3.92
CA GLU A 32 9.91 13.36 2.59
C GLU A 32 8.64 12.67 2.07
N GLN A 33 7.97 11.93 2.95
CA GLN A 33 6.74 11.21 2.60
C GLN A 33 5.56 12.14 2.30
N LEU A 34 5.45 13.24 3.06
CA LEU A 34 4.48 14.30 2.75
C LEU A 34 4.78 14.96 1.40
N GLN A 35 6.05 15.20 1.07
CA GLN A 35 6.42 15.73 -0.24
C GLN A 35 6.05 14.76 -1.36
N ILE A 36 6.27 13.46 -1.19
CA ILE A 36 5.86 12.44 -2.17
C ILE A 36 4.36 12.54 -2.43
N ILE A 37 3.53 12.56 -1.38
CA ILE A 37 2.07 12.66 -1.48
C ILE A 37 1.66 13.93 -2.26
N PHE A 38 2.21 15.09 -1.89
CA PHE A 38 1.76 16.37 -2.43
C PHE A 38 2.34 16.74 -3.80
N THR A 39 3.52 16.22 -4.17
CA THR A 39 4.19 16.60 -5.43
C THR A 39 3.52 15.95 -6.65
N ALA A 40 2.94 14.76 -6.52
CA ALA A 40 2.29 14.09 -7.66
C ALA A 40 0.91 14.67 -8.01
N ASP A 41 0.23 15.31 -7.06
CA ASP A 41 -1.10 15.92 -7.27
C ASP A 41 -1.02 17.20 -8.12
N ALA A 42 0.13 17.88 -8.13
CA ALA A 42 0.32 19.12 -8.89
C ALA A 42 0.39 18.92 -10.42
N ALA A 43 0.53 17.67 -10.88
CA ALA A 43 0.88 17.34 -12.26
C ALA A 43 -0.23 16.62 -13.07
N ARG A 44 -1.45 16.44 -12.55
CA ARG A 44 -2.46 15.59 -13.22
C ARG A 44 -3.85 16.24 -13.40
N GLU A 45 -4.41 15.98 -14.59
CA GLU A 45 -5.74 16.34 -15.11
C GLU A 45 -6.92 15.87 -14.21
N PRO A 46 -8.13 16.45 -14.36
CA PRO A 46 -9.32 15.98 -13.67
C PRO A 46 -9.68 14.55 -14.09
N GLY A 47 -9.52 13.60 -13.15
CA GLY A 47 -9.87 12.19 -13.30
C GLY A 47 -11.17 11.81 -12.57
N PRO A 48 -11.52 10.50 -12.55
CA PRO A 48 -12.66 9.98 -11.80
C PRO A 48 -12.55 10.30 -10.29
N PRO A 49 -13.64 10.16 -9.51
CA PRO A 49 -13.66 10.48 -8.07
C PRO A 49 -12.57 9.76 -7.25
N THR A 50 -12.12 8.59 -7.70
CA THR A 50 -11.06 7.78 -7.08
C THR A 50 -9.65 8.17 -7.51
N HIS A 51 -9.47 9.05 -8.49
CA HIS A 51 -8.17 9.33 -9.10
C HIS A 51 -7.09 9.76 -8.08
N LYS A 52 -7.48 10.50 -7.04
CA LYS A 52 -6.58 10.86 -5.94
C LYS A 52 -6.17 9.67 -5.08
N LEU A 53 -7.09 8.73 -4.84
CA LEU A 53 -6.78 7.46 -4.16
C LEU A 53 -5.85 6.60 -5.02
N ASP A 54 -6.10 6.50 -6.32
CA ASP A 54 -5.29 5.70 -7.25
C ASP A 54 -3.86 6.26 -7.34
N THR A 55 -3.74 7.60 -7.31
CA THR A 55 -2.45 8.29 -7.23
C THR A 55 -1.75 7.99 -5.91
N LEU A 56 -2.46 8.03 -4.79
CA LEU A 56 -1.91 7.68 -3.48
C LEU A 56 -1.43 6.22 -3.41
N TYR A 57 -2.21 5.28 -3.94
CA TYR A 57 -1.82 3.88 -4.03
C TYR A 57 -0.59 3.67 -4.91
N THR A 58 -0.53 4.35 -6.06
CA THR A 58 0.64 4.34 -6.93
C THR A 58 1.88 4.82 -6.20
N GLN A 59 1.78 5.92 -5.44
CA GLN A 59 2.88 6.43 -4.63
C GLN A 59 3.34 5.41 -3.58
N VAL A 60 2.42 4.81 -2.83
CA VAL A 60 2.75 3.76 -1.84
C VAL A 60 3.55 2.63 -2.47
N LEU A 61 3.14 2.15 -3.65
CA LEU A 61 3.81 1.06 -4.35
C LEU A 61 5.18 1.45 -4.92
N GLN A 62 5.32 2.68 -5.43
CA GLN A 62 6.57 3.20 -5.98
C GLN A 62 7.66 3.46 -4.94
N GLN A 63 7.28 3.66 -3.68
CA GLN A 63 8.22 3.91 -2.57
C GLN A 63 8.87 2.63 -2.03
N THR A 64 8.61 1.51 -2.69
CA THR A 64 9.27 0.24 -2.38
C THR A 64 10.66 0.20 -3.03
N PRO A 65 11.71 -0.30 -2.32
CA PRO A 65 13.04 -0.38 -2.90
C PRO A 65 13.04 -1.18 -4.21
N GLN A 66 13.79 -0.73 -5.22
CA GLN A 66 13.80 -1.35 -6.54
C GLN A 66 14.11 -2.87 -6.49
N ARG A 67 14.99 -3.30 -5.57
CA ARG A 67 15.33 -4.73 -5.38
C ARG A 67 14.16 -5.61 -4.91
N ASN A 68 13.14 -5.00 -4.30
CA ASN A 68 11.97 -5.68 -3.73
C ASN A 68 10.73 -5.52 -4.62
N ARG A 69 10.80 -4.71 -5.69
CA ARG A 69 9.65 -4.31 -6.51
C ARG A 69 8.98 -5.49 -7.20
N GLU A 70 9.76 -6.36 -7.85
CA GLU A 70 9.24 -7.57 -8.52
C GLU A 70 8.56 -8.50 -7.51
N THR A 71 9.22 -8.78 -6.38
CA THR A 71 8.64 -9.60 -5.31
C THR A 71 7.35 -8.99 -4.75
N ILE A 72 7.29 -7.67 -4.59
CA ILE A 72 6.08 -6.97 -4.13
C ILE A 72 4.96 -7.07 -5.15
N GLN A 73 5.26 -6.95 -6.44
CA GLN A 73 4.29 -7.16 -7.52
C GLN A 73 3.76 -8.60 -7.53
N GLU A 74 4.62 -9.60 -7.35
CA GLU A 74 4.22 -11.01 -7.24
C GLU A 74 3.31 -11.25 -6.03
N ILE A 75 3.65 -10.68 -4.87
CA ILE A 75 2.85 -10.78 -3.64
C ILE A 75 1.46 -10.16 -3.87
N ILE A 76 1.40 -8.93 -4.37
CA ILE A 76 0.15 -8.20 -4.57
C ILE A 76 -0.70 -8.88 -5.65
N GLY A 77 -0.09 -9.25 -6.78
CA GLY A 77 -0.76 -9.96 -7.86
C GLY A 77 -1.31 -11.31 -7.41
N SER A 78 -0.57 -12.05 -6.58
CA SER A 78 -1.05 -13.31 -6.02
C SER A 78 -2.23 -13.10 -5.07
N ILE A 79 -2.19 -12.08 -4.20
CA ILE A 79 -3.31 -11.75 -3.32
C ILE A 79 -4.54 -11.35 -4.14
N ALA A 80 -4.36 -10.55 -5.19
CA ALA A 80 -5.45 -10.13 -6.08
C ALA A 80 -6.08 -11.32 -6.82
N LEU A 81 -5.26 -12.25 -7.35
CA LEU A 81 -5.73 -13.42 -8.10
C LEU A 81 -6.39 -14.47 -7.22
N LEU A 82 -5.88 -14.69 -6.00
CA LEU A 82 -6.41 -15.72 -5.10
C LEU A 82 -7.82 -15.41 -4.61
N GLN A 83 -8.27 -14.14 -4.67
CA GLN A 83 -9.58 -13.65 -4.17
C GLN A 83 -9.94 -14.13 -2.75
N THR A 84 -8.93 -14.57 -1.99
CA THR A 84 -9.02 -15.14 -0.65
C THR A 84 -7.94 -14.48 0.22
N GLN A 85 -7.96 -14.74 1.52
CA GLN A 85 -7.00 -14.19 2.47
C GLN A 85 -6.01 -15.28 2.87
N PRO A 86 -4.97 -15.54 2.06
CA PRO A 86 -4.04 -16.63 2.35
C PRO A 86 -3.25 -16.31 3.62
N PRO A 87 -3.05 -17.30 4.51
CA PRO A 87 -2.05 -17.18 5.56
C PRO A 87 -0.68 -16.86 4.99
N ALA A 88 0.11 -16.04 5.70
CA ALA A 88 1.41 -15.59 5.21
C ALA A 88 2.34 -16.75 4.86
N LEU A 89 2.31 -17.83 5.65
CA LEU A 89 3.11 -19.02 5.38
C LEU A 89 2.72 -19.73 4.07
N HIS A 90 1.42 -19.78 3.76
CA HIS A 90 0.95 -20.38 2.51
C HIS A 90 1.34 -19.53 1.30
N LEU A 91 1.24 -18.21 1.41
CA LEU A 91 1.67 -17.30 0.36
C LEU A 91 3.19 -17.36 0.14
N ALA A 92 3.98 -17.45 1.21
CA ALA A 92 5.44 -17.64 1.12
C ALA A 92 5.79 -18.93 0.36
N ARG A 93 5.11 -20.04 0.67
CA ARG A 93 5.30 -21.32 -0.03
C ARG A 93 4.89 -21.24 -1.49
N LEU A 94 3.74 -20.62 -1.79
CA LEU A 94 3.23 -20.46 -3.16
C LEU A 94 4.24 -19.69 -4.03
N LEU A 95 4.85 -18.64 -3.49
CA LEU A 95 5.78 -17.78 -4.21
C LEU A 95 7.25 -18.22 -4.08
N ALA A 96 7.51 -19.37 -3.44
CA ALA A 96 8.86 -19.83 -3.11
C ALA A 96 9.75 -18.75 -2.45
N LEU A 97 9.15 -17.96 -1.55
CA LEU A 97 9.83 -16.88 -0.82
C LEU A 97 10.21 -17.30 0.60
N ASP A 98 11.35 -16.79 1.07
CA ASP A 98 11.67 -16.81 2.49
C ASP A 98 10.60 -16.06 3.30
N PRO A 99 10.06 -16.63 4.40
CA PRO A 99 9.04 -15.97 5.22
C PRO A 99 9.48 -14.61 5.78
N GLY A 100 10.76 -14.44 6.10
CA GLY A 100 11.32 -13.16 6.53
C GLY A 100 11.32 -12.12 5.41
N LYS A 101 11.68 -12.52 4.18
CA LYS A 101 11.57 -11.68 2.98
C LYS A 101 10.12 -11.27 2.70
N LEU A 102 9.17 -12.21 2.80
CA LEU A 102 7.74 -11.91 2.66
C LEU A 102 7.28 -10.91 3.73
N ARG A 103 7.60 -11.16 5.01
CA ARG A 103 7.21 -10.29 6.11
C ARG A 103 7.77 -8.87 5.93
N GLY A 104 9.04 -8.76 5.54
CA GLY A 104 9.67 -7.47 5.23
C GLY A 104 8.99 -6.70 4.10
N CYS A 105 8.45 -7.41 3.09
CA CYS A 105 7.66 -6.79 2.03
C CYS A 105 6.27 -6.35 2.53
N LEU A 106 5.58 -7.20 3.29
CA LEU A 106 4.24 -6.90 3.81
C LEU A 106 4.23 -5.70 4.78
N VAL A 107 5.27 -5.56 5.62
CA VAL A 107 5.42 -4.39 6.51
C VAL A 107 5.52 -3.08 5.72
N ARG A 108 6.15 -3.11 4.54
CA ARG A 108 6.23 -1.94 3.64
C ARG A 108 4.91 -1.63 2.96
N LEU A 109 3.98 -2.57 2.92
CA LEU A 109 2.66 -2.39 2.33
C LEU A 109 1.58 -2.12 3.39
N HIS A 110 1.94 -1.86 4.64
CA HIS A 110 0.99 -1.78 5.75
C HIS A 110 -0.08 -0.67 5.62
N SER A 111 0.15 0.33 4.76
CA SER A 111 -0.82 1.38 4.46
C SER A 111 -2.01 0.86 3.65
N VAL A 112 -1.84 -0.25 2.92
CA VAL A 112 -2.85 -0.87 2.04
C VAL A 112 -3.12 -2.35 2.35
N ILE A 113 -2.24 -3.03 3.08
CA ILE A 113 -2.34 -4.43 3.48
C ILE A 113 -2.31 -4.55 5.01
N LEU A 114 -3.19 -5.38 5.55
CA LEU A 114 -3.13 -5.88 6.91
C LEU A 114 -2.48 -7.27 6.90
N ALA A 115 -1.29 -7.37 7.46
CA ALA A 115 -0.56 -8.61 7.64
C ALA A 115 -0.45 -8.94 9.14
N PRO A 116 -1.25 -9.88 9.66
CA PRO A 116 -1.19 -10.30 11.07
C PRO A 116 0.21 -10.76 11.48
N ASP A 117 0.55 -10.61 12.76
CA ASP A 117 1.80 -11.17 13.32
C ASP A 117 1.76 -12.70 13.41
N ASP A 118 0.56 -13.26 13.53
CA ASP A 118 0.31 -14.68 13.52
C ASP A 118 0.34 -15.21 12.08
N ASN A 119 1.31 -16.07 11.79
CA ASN A 119 1.55 -16.62 10.46
C ASN A 119 0.39 -17.49 9.92
N ASP A 120 -0.49 -17.97 10.81
CA ASP A 120 -1.65 -18.78 10.45
C ASP A 120 -2.87 -17.92 10.09
N LYS A 121 -2.82 -16.60 10.36
CA LYS A 121 -3.89 -15.68 9.99
C LYS A 121 -3.68 -15.13 8.58
N GLY A 122 -4.80 -14.99 7.87
CA GLY A 122 -4.82 -14.52 6.49
C GLY A 122 -4.39 -13.07 6.31
N ILE A 123 -3.58 -12.82 5.28
CA ILE A 123 -3.25 -11.47 4.79
C ILE A 123 -4.50 -10.85 4.17
N ARG A 124 -4.79 -9.58 4.48
CA ARG A 124 -5.98 -8.88 3.99
C ARG A 124 -5.62 -7.55 3.33
N LEU A 125 -6.32 -7.19 2.26
CA LEU A 125 -6.33 -5.80 1.80
C LEU A 125 -7.14 -4.95 2.78
N LEU A 126 -6.66 -3.75 3.11
CA LEU A 126 -7.32 -2.87 4.08
C LEU A 126 -8.62 -2.27 3.53
N TYR A 127 -8.67 -2.02 2.23
CA TYR A 127 -9.77 -1.30 1.59
C TYR A 127 -10.19 -2.03 0.31
N PRO A 128 -11.50 -2.25 0.08
CA PRO A 128 -12.00 -2.79 -1.18
C PRO A 128 -11.55 -1.96 -2.40
N SER A 129 -11.48 -0.63 -2.27
CA SER A 129 -11.02 0.24 -3.35
C SER A 129 -9.55 0.01 -3.76
N PHE A 130 -8.75 -0.62 -2.90
CA PHE A 130 -7.40 -1.03 -3.29
C PHE A 130 -7.45 -2.25 -4.21
N PHE A 131 -8.42 -3.16 -4.03
CA PHE A 131 -8.65 -4.26 -4.97
C PHE A 131 -9.14 -3.72 -6.33
N ASP A 132 -10.05 -2.75 -6.33
CA ASP A 132 -10.55 -2.12 -7.57
C ASP A 132 -9.45 -1.37 -8.36
N PHE A 133 -8.39 -0.94 -7.66
CA PHE A 133 -7.23 -0.27 -8.24
C PHE A 133 -6.23 -1.23 -8.90
N LEU A 134 -6.13 -2.47 -8.42
CA LEU A 134 -5.16 -3.48 -8.89
C LEU A 134 -5.60 -4.11 -10.22
#